data_AF-A0A956DJD1-F1
#
_entry.id   AF-A0A956DJD1-F1
#
_cell.length_a   1.000
_cell.length_b   1.000
_cell.length_c   1.000
_cell.angle_alpha   90.00
_cell.angle_beta   90.00
_cell.angle_gamma   90.00
#
_symmetry.space_group_name_H-M   'P 1'
#
loop_
_entity.id
_entity.type
_entity.pdbx_description
1 polymer ?
#
loop_
_entity_poly.entity_id
_entity_poly.type
_entity_poly.pdbx_seq_one_letter_code
_entity_poly.pdbx_strand_id
1 'polypeptide(L)'
;RGWRCSSARALLLAVLQDARAFVARPDADFTWSSWLDQVAALNELDARIRDLEQGHEPSLGVLFAPTGPMQELAISSGWGEAFLALAERYDEAMACEAPDRDPR
;
A
#
# COMPACT_ATOMS: atom_id res chain seq x y z
N ARG A 1 1.44 0.02 18.90
CA ARG A 1 2.89 -0.18 19.14
C ARG A 1 3.59 0.85 18.28
N GLY A 2 4.66 1.49 18.75
CA GLY A 2 5.33 2.56 17.99
C GLY A 2 6.26 1.99 16.94
N TRP A 3 6.27 2.60 15.76
CA TRP A 3 7.20 2.32 14.67
C TRP A 3 8.65 2.33 15.18
N ARG A 4 9.36 1.20 15.03
CA ARG A 4 10.70 1.01 15.61
C ARG A 4 11.82 1.64 14.76
N CYS A 5 11.56 1.95 13.50
CA CYS A 5 12.48 2.65 12.61
C CYS A 5 11.79 3.84 11.93
N SER A 6 12.35 5.04 12.08
CA SER A 6 11.88 6.25 11.39
C SER A 6 11.98 6.13 9.87
N SER A 7 12.91 5.32 9.35
CA SER A 7 13.05 5.02 7.92
C SER A 7 11.91 4.15 7.39
N ALA A 8 11.45 3.14 8.14
CA ALA A 8 10.36 2.25 7.73
C ALA A 8 9.05 3.03 7.52
N ARG A 9 8.74 3.94 8.44
CA ARG A 9 7.56 4.80 8.34
C ARG A 9 7.63 5.73 7.14
N ALA A 10 8.79 6.32 6.88
CA ALA A 10 8.99 7.17 5.71
C ALA A 10 8.86 6.38 4.41
N LEU A 11 9.37 5.15 4.36
CA LEU A 11 9.26 4.26 3.21
C LEU A 11 7.79 3.87 2.96
N LEU A 12 7.03 3.50 4.00
CA LEU A 12 5.61 3.17 3.85
C LEU A 12 4.77 4.36 3.43
N LEU A 13 5.09 5.56 3.93
CA LEU A 13 4.45 6.78 3.48
C LEU A 13 4.70 7.01 1.98
N ALA A 14 5.94 6.84 1.52
CA ALA A 14 6.29 6.97 0.10
C ALA A 14 5.56 5.92 -0.77
N VAL A 15 5.50 4.66 -0.33
CA VAL A 15 4.76 3.60 -1.03
C VAL A 15 3.28 3.95 -1.18
N LEU A 16 2.63 4.42 -0.10
CA LEU A 16 1.22 4.79 -0.15
C LEU A 16 0.97 6.03 -1.01
N GLN A 17 1.87 7.02 -0.99
CA GLN A 17 1.79 8.21 -1.84
C GLN A 17 1.93 7.86 -3.33
N ASP A 18 2.89 6.99 -3.68
CA ASP A 18 3.06 6.52 -5.05
C ASP A 18 1.84 5.71 -5.50
N ALA A 19 1.37 4.78 -4.68
CA ALA A 19 0.16 4.00 -4.98
C ALA A 19 -1.05 4.92 -5.20
N ARG A 20 -1.26 5.91 -4.32
CA ARG A 20 -2.29 6.93 -4.48
C ARG A 20 -2.16 7.69 -5.81
N ALA A 21 -0.95 8.02 -6.24
CA ALA A 21 -0.72 8.68 -7.51
C ALA A 21 -1.11 7.81 -8.72
N PHE A 22 -0.94 6.48 -8.63
CA PHE A 22 -1.49 5.55 -9.64
C PHE A 22 -3.01 5.50 -9.61
N VAL A 23 -3.61 5.38 -8.42
CA VAL A 23 -5.07 5.33 -8.26
C VAL A 23 -5.74 6.62 -8.75
N ALA A 24 -5.11 7.77 -8.58
CA ALA A 24 -5.64 9.08 -8.98
C ALA A 24 -5.61 9.35 -10.49
N ARG A 25 -5.04 8.45 -11.30
CA ARG A 25 -4.99 8.67 -12.75
C ARG A 25 -6.40 8.57 -13.36
N PRO A 26 -6.71 9.39 -14.38
CA PRO A 26 -8.05 9.40 -15.00
C PRO A 26 -8.38 8.10 -15.76
N ASP A 27 -7.38 7.28 -16.06
CA ASP A 27 -7.49 5.99 -16.74
C ASP A 27 -7.48 4.78 -15.78
N ALA A 28 -7.60 5.01 -14.46
CA ALA A 28 -7.73 3.92 -13.50
C ALA A 28 -9.01 3.09 -13.75
N ASP A 29 -8.84 1.79 -13.97
CA ASP A 29 -9.90 0.85 -14.33
C ASP A 29 -10.30 -0.02 -13.13
N PHE A 30 -11.51 0.21 -12.63
CA PHE A 30 -12.07 -0.49 -11.47
C PHE A 30 -12.90 -1.74 -11.84
N THR A 31 -12.87 -2.20 -13.10
CA THR A 31 -13.72 -3.32 -13.58
C THR A 31 -13.51 -4.63 -12.79
N TRP A 32 -12.28 -4.93 -12.36
CA TRP A 32 -11.97 -6.11 -11.53
C TRP A 32 -11.35 -5.72 -10.20
N SER A 33 -11.86 -4.67 -9.58
CA SER A 33 -11.34 -4.13 -8.32
C SER A 33 -12.28 -4.42 -7.15
N SER A 34 -11.71 -4.74 -6.00
CA SER A 34 -12.43 -4.76 -4.72
C SER A 34 -12.99 -3.38 -4.31
N TRP A 35 -12.40 -2.28 -4.80
CA TRP A 35 -13.00 -0.95 -4.66
C TRP A 35 -14.09 -0.71 -5.69
N LEU A 36 -15.16 -0.06 -5.22
CA LEU A 36 -16.28 0.38 -6.05
C LEU A 36 -15.85 1.38 -7.14
N ASP A 37 -15.03 2.35 -6.77
CA ASP A 37 -14.60 3.44 -7.65
C ASP A 37 -13.31 4.11 -7.13
N GLN A 38 -12.84 5.08 -7.91
CA GLN A 38 -11.66 5.89 -7.58
C GLN A 38 -11.81 6.67 -6.27
N VAL A 39 -13.01 7.17 -5.96
CA VAL A 39 -13.24 7.94 -4.74
C VAL A 39 -13.09 7.05 -3.51
N ALA A 40 -13.65 5.84 -3.54
CA ALA A 40 -13.53 4.86 -2.48
C ALA A 40 -12.07 4.47 -2.24
N ALA A 41 -11.32 4.18 -3.31
CA ALA A 41 -9.91 3.81 -3.22
C ALA A 41 -9.04 4.95 -2.66
N LEU A 42 -9.23 6.18 -3.15
CA LEU A 42 -8.48 7.35 -2.66
C LEU A 42 -8.81 7.65 -1.20
N ASN A 43 -10.07 7.58 -0.79
CA ASN A 43 -10.46 7.78 0.61
C ASN A 43 -9.79 6.75 1.53
N GLU A 44 -9.70 5.50 1.08
CA GLU A 44 -9.09 4.43 1.84
C GLU A 44 -7.56 4.63 1.99
N LEU A 45 -6.88 5.06 0.91
CA LEU A 45 -5.46 5.40 0.93
C LEU A 45 -5.18 6.64 1.77
N ASP A 46 -6.00 7.69 1.65
CA ASP A 46 -5.85 8.94 2.39
C ASP A 46 -6.09 8.75 3.89
N ALA A 47 -6.94 7.81 4.28
CA ALA A 47 -7.07 7.42 5.70
C ALA A 47 -5.77 6.79 6.22
N ARG A 48 -5.19 5.83 5.48
CA ARG A 48 -3.95 5.14 5.88
C ARG A 48 -2.73 6.05 5.90
N ILE A 49 -2.62 6.95 4.92
CA ILE A 49 -1.57 7.98 4.88
C ILE A 49 -1.68 8.87 6.12
N ARG A 50 -2.88 9.35 6.46
CA ARG A 50 -3.09 10.16 7.67
C ARG A 50 -2.76 9.40 8.95
N ASP A 51 -3.11 8.13 9.04
CA ASP A 51 -2.74 7.28 10.17
C ASP A 51 -1.22 7.20 10.32
N LEU A 52 -0.49 6.92 9.22
CA LEU A 52 0.97 6.96 9.22
C LEU A 52 1.48 8.32 9.67
N GLU A 53 0.99 9.42 9.13
CA GLU A 53 1.41 10.80 9.47
C GLU A 53 1.19 11.15 10.94
N GLN A 54 0.17 10.57 11.58
CA GLN A 54 -0.11 10.72 13.00
C GLN A 54 0.69 9.76 13.89
N GLY A 55 1.45 8.84 13.28
CA GLY A 55 2.24 7.83 14.00
C GLY A 55 1.43 6.60 14.41
N HIS A 56 0.21 6.45 13.88
CA HIS A 56 -0.58 5.23 14.00
C HIS A 56 -0.07 4.16 13.02
N GLU A 57 -0.38 2.91 13.34
CA GLU A 57 -0.04 1.73 12.54
C GLU A 57 -1.29 1.31 11.76
N PRO A 58 -1.42 1.69 10.47
CA PRO A 58 -2.57 1.29 9.67
C PRO A 58 -2.50 -0.20 9.29
N SER A 59 -3.66 -0.82 9.11
CA SER A 59 -3.74 -2.16 8.52
C SER A 59 -3.50 -2.11 7.02
N LEU A 60 -2.29 -2.48 6.59
CA LEU A 60 -1.87 -2.46 5.18
C LEU A 60 -1.78 -3.85 4.54
N GLY A 61 -1.71 -4.92 5.32
CA GLY A 61 -1.39 -6.27 4.81
C GLY A 61 -2.38 -6.78 3.76
N VAL A 62 -3.68 -6.50 3.91
CA VAL A 62 -4.69 -6.89 2.93
C VAL A 62 -4.59 -6.07 1.63
N LEU A 63 -4.18 -4.81 1.74
CA LEU A 63 -4.14 -3.87 0.62
C LEU A 63 -3.12 -4.32 -0.45
N PHE A 64 -1.96 -4.83 0.00
CA PHE A 64 -0.86 -5.28 -0.84
C PHE A 64 -0.76 -6.81 -0.98
N ALA A 65 -1.69 -7.58 -0.40
CA ALA A 65 -1.69 -9.03 -0.52
C ALA A 65 -1.84 -9.48 -1.99
N PRO A 66 -1.39 -10.71 -2.33
CA PRO A 66 -1.76 -11.35 -3.59
C PRO A 66 -3.29 -11.34 -3.76
N THR A 67 -3.76 -10.93 -4.94
CA THR A 67 -5.18 -10.70 -5.26
C THR A 67 -5.86 -9.69 -4.33
N GLY A 68 -5.09 -8.85 -3.63
CA GLY A 68 -5.61 -7.74 -2.84
C GLY A 68 -6.04 -6.57 -3.71
N PRO A 69 -6.76 -5.58 -3.14
CA PRO A 69 -7.36 -4.47 -3.88
C PRO A 69 -6.37 -3.71 -4.78
N MET A 70 -5.12 -3.54 -4.32
CA MET A 70 -4.12 -2.82 -5.10
C MET A 70 -3.62 -3.62 -6.30
N GLN A 71 -3.43 -4.93 -6.17
CA GLN A 71 -3.01 -5.78 -7.27
C GLN A 71 -4.11 -5.92 -8.33
N GLU A 72 -5.34 -6.12 -7.86
CA GLU A 72 -6.55 -6.17 -8.69
C GLU A 72 -6.65 -4.94 -9.59
N LEU A 73 -6.63 -3.75 -8.98
CA LEU A 73 -6.67 -2.48 -9.70
C LEU A 73 -5.48 -2.32 -10.66
N ALA A 74 -4.27 -2.73 -10.24
CA ALA A 74 -3.06 -2.65 -11.06
C ALA A 74 -3.16 -3.44 -12.36
N ILE A 75 -3.70 -4.65 -12.26
CA ILE A 75 -3.88 -5.54 -13.41
C ILE A 75 -4.91 -4.93 -14.37
N SER A 76 -6.07 -4.51 -13.86
CA SER A 76 -7.12 -3.89 -14.70
C SER A 76 -6.63 -2.60 -15.37
N SER A 77 -5.86 -1.79 -14.65
CA SER A 77 -5.37 -0.50 -15.11
C SER A 77 -4.05 -0.56 -15.88
N GLY A 78 -3.51 -1.77 -16.14
CA GLY A 78 -2.30 -1.95 -16.96
C GLY A 78 -0.97 -1.54 -16.30
N TRP A 79 -0.91 -1.38 -14.98
CA TRP A 79 0.31 -1.02 -14.24
C TRP A 79 0.81 -2.10 -13.28
N GLY A 80 0.52 -3.37 -13.56
CA GLY A 80 0.94 -4.54 -12.77
C GLY A 80 2.44 -4.60 -12.43
N GLU A 81 3.34 -4.26 -13.37
CA GLU A 81 4.79 -4.22 -13.09
C GLU A 81 5.16 -3.14 -12.07
N ALA A 82 4.51 -1.97 -12.15
CA ALA A 82 4.72 -0.91 -11.16
C ALA A 82 4.16 -1.32 -9.79
N PHE A 83 3.09 -2.12 -9.76
CA PHE A 83 2.60 -2.71 -8.51
C PHE A 83 3.63 -3.65 -7.87
N LEU A 84 4.34 -4.49 -8.64
CA LEU A 84 5.38 -5.34 -8.09
C LEU A 84 6.49 -4.53 -7.40
N ALA A 85 6.93 -3.42 -8.01
CA ALA A 85 7.90 -2.51 -7.41
C ALA A 85 7.35 -1.77 -6.16
N LEU A 86 6.03 -1.54 -6.08
CA LEU A 86 5.39 -1.02 -4.87
C LEU A 86 5.33 -2.07 -3.76
N ALA A 87 4.99 -3.32 -4.11
CA ALA A 87 4.91 -4.44 -3.18
C ALA A 87 6.28 -4.80 -2.59
N GLU A 88 7.34 -4.77 -3.39
CA GLU A 88 8.72 -4.99 -2.91
C GLU A 88 9.13 -3.93 -1.88
N ARG A 89 8.88 -2.64 -2.16
CA ARG A 89 9.16 -1.56 -1.19
C ARG A 89 8.27 -1.62 0.05
N TYR A 90 7.04 -2.11 -0.08
CA TYR A 90 6.17 -2.40 1.05
C TYR A 90 6.78 -3.50 1.94
N ASP A 91 7.21 -4.61 1.35
CA ASP A 91 7.82 -5.73 2.06
C ASP A 91 9.12 -5.32 2.77
N GLU A 92 9.98 -4.52 2.12
CA GLU A 92 11.19 -3.94 2.73
C GLU A 92 10.87 -3.12 3.99
N ALA A 93 9.83 -2.30 3.93
CA ALA A 93 9.43 -1.48 5.05
C ALA A 93 8.87 -2.32 6.21
N MET A 94 8.08 -3.34 5.90
CA MET A 94 7.51 -4.27 6.90
C MET A 94 8.59 -5.18 7.52
N ALA A 95 9.62 -5.56 6.76
CA ALA A 95 10.75 -6.35 7.27
C ALA A 95 11.54 -5.59 8.35
N CYS A 96 11.60 -4.26 8.25
CA CYS A 96 12.21 -3.40 9.26
C CYS A 96 11.40 -3.35 10.58
N GLU A 97 10.12 -3.74 10.56
CA GLU A 97 9.26 -3.82 11.75
C GLU A 97 9.38 -5.15 12.50
N ALA A 98 9.73 -6.23 11.81
CA ALA A 98 9.82 -7.56 12.41
C ALA A 98 11.11 -7.71 13.24
N PRO A 99 11.04 -8.11 14.53
CA PRO A 99 12.22 -8.69 15.18
C PRO A 99 12.57 -10.01 14.50
N ASP A 100 13.88 -10.29 14.44
CA ASP A 100 14.48 -11.54 13.95
C ASP A 100 13.58 -12.75 14.24
N ARG A 101 12.99 -13.31 13.18
CA ARG A 101 12.02 -14.39 13.28
C ARG A 101 12.83 -15.68 13.48
N ASP A 102 13.00 -16.08 14.74
CA ASP A 102 13.61 -17.36 15.13
C ASP A 102 13.05 -18.52 14.27
N PRO A 103 13.87 -19.14 13.40
CA PRO A 103 13.45 -20.28 12.60
C PRO A 103 13.50 -21.53 13.48
N ARG A 104 12.40 -21.79 14.21
CA ARG A 104 12.16 -23.09 14.82
C ARG A 104 11.59 -24.09 13.83
#